data_AF-A0A7T8GVQ7-F1
#
_entry.id   AF-A0A7T8GVQ7-F1
#
_cell.length_a   1.000
_cell.length_b   1.000
_cell.length_c   1.000
_cell.angle_alpha   90.00
_cell.angle_beta   90.00
_cell.angle_gamma   90.00
#
_symmetry.space_group_name_H-M   'P 1'
#
loop_
_entity.id
_entity.type
_entity.pdbx_description
1 polymer ?
#
loop_
_entity_poly.entity_id
_entity_poly.type
_entity_poly.pdbx_seq_one_letter_code
_entity_poly.pdbx_strand_id
1 'polypeptide(L)' 'MWDNALPHTATDTREFLTQRDVEPLRQSPYSPDLNLCDRFLFRKLKHLLREDELGATRKLHSPFSGR' A
#
# COMPACT_ATOMS: atom_id res chain seq x y z
N MET A 1 0.47 -8.45 4.64
CA MET A 1 -0.18 -7.73 5.76
C MET A 1 -0.80 -6.48 5.19
N TRP A 2 -2.07 -6.22 5.48
CA TRP A 2 -2.84 -5.07 5.02
C TRP A 2 -3.85 -4.65 6.10
N ASP A 3 -4.46 -3.48 5.91
CA ASP A 3 -5.38 -2.89 6.88
C ASP A 3 -6.77 -3.53 6.86
N ASN A 4 -7.59 -3.11 7.83
CA ASN A 4 -8.95 -3.60 8.00
C ASN A 4 -9.95 -2.77 7.18
N ALA A 5 -9.52 -2.15 6.08
CA ALA A 5 -10.42 -1.41 5.20
C ALA A 5 -11.53 -2.34 4.65
N LEU A 6 -12.72 -1.78 4.39
CA LEU A 6 -13.88 -2.57 3.99
C LEU A 6 -13.60 -3.55 2.83
N PRO A 7 -12.92 -3.15 1.73
CA PRO A 7 -12.62 -4.07 0.63
C PRO A 7 -11.70 -5.24 1.02
N HIS A 8 -10.78 -5.02 1.97
CA HIS A 8 -9.84 -6.03 2.46
C HIS A 8 -10.52 -7.06 3.37
N THR A 9 -11.69 -6.70 3.90
CA THR A 9 -12.51 -7.53 4.79
C THR A 9 -13.79 -8.04 4.11
N ALA A 10 -13.99 -7.76 2.82
CA ALA A 10 -15.12 -8.26 2.06
C ALA A 10 -15.04 -9.79 1.88
N THR A 11 -16.20 -10.44 1.78
CA THR A 11 -16.29 -11.90 1.59
C THR A 11 -15.57 -12.34 0.31
N ASP A 12 -15.84 -11.68 -0.81
CA ASP A 12 -15.24 -11.96 -2.12
C ASP A 12 -13.70 -11.96 -2.05
N THR A 13 -13.12 -10.96 -1.35
CA THR A 13 -11.67 -10.86 -1.15
C THR A 13 -11.15 -12.03 -0.31
N ARG A 14 -11.84 -12.41 0.77
CA ARG A 14 -11.43 -13.55 1.62
C ARG A 14 -11.49 -14.87 0.87
N GLU A 15 -12.54 -15.10 0.09
CA GLU A 15 -12.68 -16.30 -0.73
C GLU A 15 -11.59 -16.39 -1.79
N PHE A 16 -11.32 -15.27 -2.49
CA PHE A 16 -10.24 -15.17 -3.47
C PHE A 16 -8.86 -15.52 -2.90
N LEU A 17 -8.59 -15.09 -1.66
CA LEU A 17 -7.32 -15.37 -0.97
C LEU A 17 -7.24 -16.82 -0.49
N THR A 18 -8.34 -17.36 0.03
CA THR A 18 -8.44 -18.75 0.45
C THR A 18 -8.19 -19.70 -0.72
N GLN A 19 -8.75 -19.41 -1.89
CA GLN A 19 -8.51 -20.18 -3.12
C GLN A 19 -7.04 -20.17 -3.57
N ARG A 20 -6.24 -19.18 -3.12
CA ARG A 20 -4.82 -19.04 -3.46
C ARG A 20 -3.89 -19.51 -2.35
N ASP A 21 -4.43 -20.11 -1.29
CA ASP A 21 -3.65 -20.55 -0.12
C ASP A 21 -2.86 -19.40 0.53
N VAL A 22 -3.47 -18.20 0.55
CA VAL A 22 -2.87 -17.01 1.18
C VAL A 22 -3.50 -16.78 2.53
N GLU A 23 -2.74 -17.03 3.60
CA GLU A 23 -3.16 -16.70 4.96
C GLU A 23 -2.93 -15.20 5.26
N PRO A 24 -3.99 -14.43 5.60
CA PRO A 24 -3.84 -13.02 5.92
C PRO A 24 -3.28 -12.82 7.33
N LEU A 25 -2.17 -12.08 7.44
CA LEU A 25 -1.67 -11.62 8.74
C LEU A 25 -2.63 -10.58 9.36
N ARG A 26 -3.15 -10.88 10.55
CA ARG A 26 -4.07 -9.98 11.26
C ARG A 26 -3.39 -8.66 11.65
N GLN A 27 -3.98 -7.54 11.23
CA GLN A 27 -3.56 -6.20 11.67
C GLN A 27 -4.52 -5.66 12.74
N SER A 28 -3.96 -5.05 13.78
CA SER A 28 -4.75 -4.31 14.77
C SER A 28 -5.46 -3.11 14.11
N PRO A 29 -6.72 -2.79 14.48
CA PRO A 29 -7.42 -1.61 13.99
C PRO A 29 -6.60 -0.33 14.17
N TYR A 30 -6.72 0.60 13.22
CA TYR A 30 -6.12 1.94 13.27
C TYR A 30 -4.62 1.95 13.60
N SER A 31 -3.88 0.95 13.13
CA SER A 31 -2.45 0.78 13.45
C SER A 31 -1.56 0.97 12.21
N PRO A 32 -1.50 2.18 11.60
CA PRO A 32 -0.65 2.44 10.44
C PRO A 32 0.85 2.31 10.79
N ASP A 33 1.22 2.50 12.04
CA ASP A 33 2.62 2.34 12.50
C ASP A 33 3.13 0.90 12.42
N LEU A 34 2.22 -0.07 12.39
CA LEU A 34 2.54 -1.49 12.22
C LEU A 34 2.55 -1.91 10.75
N ASN A 35 2.00 -1.08 9.86
CA ASN A 35 2.00 -1.36 8.43
C ASN A 35 3.30 -0.84 7.80
N LEU A 36 4.06 -1.75 7.20
CA LEU A 36 5.35 -1.42 6.58
C LEU A 36 5.18 -0.43 5.43
N CYS A 37 4.10 -0.54 4.65
CA CYS A 37 3.82 0.35 3.55
C CYS A 37 3.60 1.79 4.05
N ASP A 38 2.76 1.97 5.06
CA ASP A 38 2.44 3.28 5.62
C ASP A 38 3.65 3.91 6.31
N ARG A 39 4.32 3.14 7.18
CA ARG A 39 5.42 3.63 8.01
C ARG A 39 6.69 3.93 7.22
N PHE A 40 7.05 3.06 6.27
CA PHE A 40 8.35 3.14 5.61
C PHE A 40 8.24 3.58 4.14
N LEU A 41 7.44 2.87 3.34
CA LEU A 41 7.39 3.11 1.90
C LEU A 41 6.78 4.47 1.58
N PHE A 42 5.57 4.75 2.05
CA PHE A 42 4.89 6.02 1.79
C PHE A 42 5.59 7.19 2.46
N ARG A 43 6.24 6.98 3.61
CA ARG A 43 7.10 8.00 4.22
C ARG A 43 8.27 8.37 3.30
N LYS A 44 9.00 7.37 2.78
CA LYS A 44 10.10 7.60 1.81
C LYS A 44 9.59 8.28 0.54
N LEU A 45 8.46 7.82 0.00
CA LEU A 45 7.86 8.42 -1.20
C LEU A 45 7.46 9.88 -0.96
N LYS A 46 6.90 10.21 0.20
CA LYS A 46 6.60 11.61 0.58
C LYS A 46 7.87 12.47 0.64
N HIS A 47 9.00 11.94 1.12
CA HIS A 47 10.26 12.68 1.10
C HIS A 47 10.74 12.93 -0.33
N LEU A 48 10.75 11.90 -1.17
CA LEU A 48 11.14 12.02 -2.59
C LEU A 48 10.25 12.99 -3.36
N LEU A 49 8.93 12.93 -3.13
CA LEU A 49 7.98 13.86 -3.75
C LEU A 49 8.19 15.29 -3.28
N ARG A 50 8.48 15.52 -1.99
CA ARG A 50 8.80 16.87 -1.48
C ARG A 50 10.09 17.43 -2.07
N GLU A 51 11.10 16.58 -2.28
CA GLU A 51 12.33 16.95 -2.97
C GLU A 51 12.08 17.26 -4.46
N ASP A 52 11.18 16.52 -5.12
CA ASP A 52 10.81 16.76 -6.53
C ASP A 52 9.86 17.97 -6.71
N GLU A 53 9.01 18.27 -5.72
CA GLU A 53 8.11 19.44 -5.71
C GLU A 53 8.87 20.78 -5.63
N LEU A 54 10.12 20.78 -5.13
CA LEU A 54 11.03 21.92 -5.26
C LEU A 54 11.65 22.05 -6.68
N GLY A 55 11.44 21.05 -7.55
CA GLY A 55 12.08 20.91 -8.86
C GLY A 55 11.13 20.96 -10.06
N ALA A 56 10.02 20.21 -10.09
CA ALA A 56 9.02 20.27 -11.17
C ALA A 56 7.87 19.29 -10.90
N THR A 57 6.65 19.75 -11.16
CA THR A 57 5.42 18.96 -11.22
C THR A 57 5.48 17.88 -12.32
N ARG A 58 6.08 16.72 -12.01
CA ARG A 58 5.99 15.55 -12.88
C ARG A 58 4.67 14.84 -12.65
N LYS A 59 3.88 14.71 -13.73
CA LYS A 59 2.62 13.97 -13.77
C LYS A 59 2.85 12.55 -13.26
N LEU A 60 2.06 12.13 -12.28
CA LEU A 60 2.05 10.78 -11.74
C LEU A 60 1.57 9.78 -12.82
N HIS A 61 2.49 9.32 -13.67
CA HIS A 61 2.29 8.09 -14.45
C HIS A 61 3.62 7.34 -14.71
N SER A 62 3.73 6.21 -14.00
CA SER A 62 4.55 4.99 -14.17
C SER A 62 6.08 5.08 -14.38
N PRO A 63 6.91 4.70 -13.38
CA PRO A 63 8.30 4.26 -13.62
C PRO A 63 8.39 2.85 -14.25
N PHE A 64 7.28 2.16 -14.49
CA PHE A 64 7.24 0.86 -15.18
C PHE A 64 6.63 1.01 -16.58
N SER A 65 7.31 1.75 -17.45
CA SER A 65 7.13 1.60 -18.90
C SER A 65 8.09 0.50 -19.37
N GLY A 66 7.50 -0.67 -19.67
CA GLY A 66 7.98 -1.79 -20.49
C GLY A 66 9.48 -2.02 -20.73
N ARG A 67 9.90 -3.25 -20.38
CA ARG A 67 11.00 -4.08 -20.94
C ARG A 67 12.11 -3.41 -21.74
#